data_AF-A0A7C2Z896-F1
#
_entry.id   AF-A0A7C2Z896-F1
#
_cell.length_a   1.000
_cell.length_b   1.000
_cell.length_c   1.000
_cell.angle_alpha   90.00
_cell.angle_beta   90.00
_cell.angle_gamma   90.00
#
_symmetry.space_group_name_H-M   'P 1'
#
loop_
_entity.id
_entity.type
_entity.pdbx_description
1 polymer ?
#
loop_
_entity_poly.entity_id
_entity_poly.type
_entity_poly.pdbx_seq_one_letter_code
_entity_poly.pdbx_strand_id
1 'polypeptide(L)' 'ITDDIWDVTGDPEKLGKSVGKDERQKKLTYPMVFGLERSRELAVEAVERAISALVPLGEAGTLLQALAQFLLQRQA' A
#
# COMPACT_ATOMS: atom_id res chain seq x y z
N ILE A 1 -2.53 0.37 3.40
CA ILE A 1 -1.32 -0.47 3.55
C ILE A 1 -0.18 0.07 2.72
N THR A 2 -0.23 -0.01 1.38
CA THR A 2 0.87 0.51 0.54
C THR A 2 1.09 2.01 0.73
N ASP A 3 0.04 2.81 0.82
CA ASP A 3 0.13 4.25 1.12
C ASP A 3 0.89 4.53 2.43
N ASP A 4 0.51 3.86 3.52
CA ASP A 4 1.20 3.92 4.81
C ASP A 4 2.68 3.51 4.74
N ILE A 5 3.01 2.53 3.89
CA ILE A 5 4.40 2.10 3.65
C ILE A 5 5.17 3.23 2.98
N TRP A 6 4.62 3.84 1.92
CA TRP A 6 5.24 4.95 1.21
C TRP A 6 5.41 6.19 2.08
N ASP A 7 4.44 6.48 2.95
CA ASP A 7 4.54 7.60 3.88
C ASP A 7 5.70 7.45 4.89
N VAL A 8 6.21 6.23 5.10
CA VAL A 8 7.32 5.93 6.02
C VAL A 8 8.64 5.68 5.26
N THR A 9 8.60 5.10 4.06
CA THR A 9 9.80 4.77 3.28
C THR A 9 10.13 5.79 2.19
N GLY A 10 9.19 6.68 1.87
CA GLY A 10 9.35 7.68 0.82
C GLY A 10 10.34 8.76 1.21
N ASP A 11 11.00 9.33 0.20
CA ASP A 11 11.95 10.42 0.36
C ASP A 11 11.20 11.67 0.85
N PRO A 12 11.55 12.24 2.02
CA PRO A 12 10.89 13.44 2.55
C PRO A 12 10.84 14.60 1.54
N GLU A 13 11.85 14.68 0.66
CA GLU A 13 11.94 15.71 -0.39
C GLU A 13 10.94 15.49 -1.53
N LYS A 14 10.62 14.24 -1.89
CA LYS A 14 9.64 13.91 -2.94
C LYS A 14 8.20 14.01 -2.47
N LEU A 15 7.95 13.73 -1.19
CA LEU A 15 6.62 13.76 -0.58
C LEU A 15 6.06 15.18 -0.35
N GLY A 16 6.86 16.23 -0.59
CA GLY A 16 6.44 17.63 -0.42
C GLY A 16 5.99 18.00 1.01
N LYS A 17 6.27 17.15 2.00
CA LYS A 17 5.83 17.30 3.39
C LYS A 17 6.95 17.98 4.17
N SER A 18 6.81 19.29 4.36
CA SER A 18 7.68 20.07 5.24
C SER A 18 7.80 19.42 6.62
N VAL A 19 9.02 19.45 7.13
CA VAL A 19 9.43 18.96 8.44
C VAL A 19 8.59 19.64 9.53
N GLY A 20 7.94 18.84 10.36
CA GLY A 20 7.28 19.28 11.60
C GLY A 20 5.82 19.67 11.45
N LYS A 21 4.91 18.74 11.80
CA LYS A 21 3.66 19.05 12.52
C LYS A 21 3.03 17.76 13.04
N ASP A 22 3.50 17.35 14.22
CA ASP A 22 2.84 16.77 15.41
C ASP A 22 1.40 16.18 15.37
N GLU A 23 0.82 15.84 14.22
CA GLU A 23 -0.48 15.15 14.13
C GLU A 23 -0.38 13.71 13.59
N ARG A 24 0.73 13.34 12.93
CA ARG A 24 0.93 11.97 12.43
C ARG A 24 1.07 10.93 13.55
N GLN A 25 1.42 11.33 14.77
CA GLN A 25 1.52 10.43 15.91
C GLN A 25 0.17 9.91 16.43
N LYS A 26 -0.97 10.38 15.92
CA LYS A 26 -2.31 9.90 16.29
C LYS A 26 -2.97 8.95 15.29
N LYS A 27 -2.34 8.68 14.13
CA LYS A 27 -2.85 7.69 13.17
C LYS A 27 -2.16 6.36 13.39
N LEU A 28 -2.93 5.33 13.74
CA LEU A 28 -2.47 3.94 13.70
C LEU A 28 -2.30 3.54 12.23
N THR A 29 -1.07 3.53 11.74
CA THR A 29 -0.71 3.07 10.39
C THR A 29 -0.26 1.62 10.42
N TYR A 30 -0.29 0.95 9.26
CA TYR A 30 0.15 -0.44 9.15
C TYR A 30 1.59 -0.66 9.65
N PRO A 31 2.61 0.10 9.18
CA PRO A 31 3.97 -0.05 9.69
C PRO A 31 4.10 0.23 11.19
N MET A 32 3.28 1.13 11.75
CA MET A 32 3.28 1.44 13.19
C MET A 32 2.77 0.28 14.03
N VAL A 33 1.72 -0.42 13.56
CA VAL A 33 1.07 -1.49 14.32
C VAL A 33 1.77 -2.84 14.11
N PHE A 34 2.20 -3.15 12.89
CA PHE A 34 2.69 -4.47 12.51
C PHE A 34 4.19 -4.51 12.20
N GLY A 35 4.84 -3.35 12.07
CA GLY A 35 6.19 -3.25 11.52
C GLY A 35 6.20 -3.22 9.99
N LEU A 36 7.28 -2.70 9.42
CA LEU A 36 7.40 -2.44 7.98
C LEU A 36 7.36 -3.72 7.14
N GLU A 37 8.14 -4.74 7.51
CA GLU A 37 8.18 -6.01 6.77
C GLU A 37 6.82 -6.72 6.77
N ARG A 38 6.21 -6.88 7.95
CA ARG A 38 4.88 -7.49 8.03
C ARG A 38 3.83 -6.69 7.29
N SER A 39 3.95 -5.36 7.24
CA SER A 39 3.05 -4.52 6.45
C SER A 39 3.18 -4.77 4.95
N ARG A 40 4.40 -5.04 4.44
CA ARG A 40 4.61 -5.42 3.04
C ARG A 40 3.96 -6.76 2.73
N GLU A 41 4.16 -7.76 3.60
CA GLU A 41 3.51 -9.07 3.45
C GLU A 41 1.98 -8.93 3.43
N LEU A 42 1.40 -8.17 4.37
CA LEU A 42 -0.03 -7.89 4.41
C LEU A 42 -0.54 -7.19 3.14
N ALA A 43 0.27 -6.34 2.51
CA ALA A 43 -0.07 -5.72 1.23
C ALA A 43 -0.11 -6.75 0.09
N VAL A 44 0.86 -7.66 0.04
CA VAL A 44 0.89 -8.78 -0.93
C VAL A 44 -0.33 -9.69 -0.73
N GLU A 45 -0.57 -10.13 0.50
CA GLU A 45 -1.73 -10.97 0.87
C GLU A 45 -3.06 -10.30 0.49
N ALA A 46 -3.17 -8.98 0.63
CA ALA A 46 -4.37 -8.24 0.20
C ALA A 46 -4.57 -8.25 -1.32
N VAL A 47 -3.50 -8.12 -2.10
CA VAL A 47 -3.55 -8.19 -3.57
C VAL A 47 -3.85 -9.60 -4.06
N GLU A 48 -3.26 -10.63 -3.46
CA GLU A 48 -3.56 -12.02 -3.79
C GLU A 48 -5.03 -12.37 -3.55
N ARG A 49 -5.60 -11.89 -2.43
CA ARG A 49 -7.04 -12.03 -2.16
C ARG A 49 -7.89 -11.29 -3.18
N ALA A 50 -7.50 -10.08 -3.58
CA ALA A 50 -8.20 -9.31 -4.61
C ALA A 50 -8.18 -10.04 -5.95
N ILE A 51 -7.02 -10.51 -6.41
CA ILE A 51 -6.88 -11.28 -7.66
C ILE A 51 -7.72 -12.56 -7.61
N SER A 52 -7.68 -13.28 -6.48
CA SER A 52 -8.47 -14.49 -6.28
C SER A 52 -9.98 -14.22 -6.38
N ALA A 53 -10.45 -13.10 -5.84
CA ALA A 53 -11.85 -12.68 -5.95
C ALA A 53 -12.28 -12.31 -7.39
N LEU A 54 -11.32 -11.99 -8.25
CA LEU A 54 -11.58 -11.63 -9.67
C LEU A 54 -11.60 -12.86 -10.60
N VAL A 55 -11.24 -14.06 -10.12
CA VAL A 55 -11.24 -15.29 -10.93
C VAL A 55 -12.58 -15.53 -11.68
N PRO A 56 -13.77 -15.35 -11.06
CA PRO A 56 -15.04 -15.55 -11.75
C PRO A 56 -15.29 -14.60 -12.93
N LEU A 57 -14.57 -13.48 -13.02
CA LEU A 57 -14.72 -12.50 -14.10
C LEU A 57 -13.95 -12.90 -15.37
N GLY A 58 -13.07 -13.90 -15.30
CA GLY A 58 -12.23 -14.31 -16.42
C GLY A 58 -11.46 -13.13 -17.02
N GLU A 59 -11.44 -13.03 -18.36
CA GLU A 59 -10.73 -11.97 -19.08
C GLU A 59 -11.22 -10.56 -18.74
N ALA A 60 -12.50 -10.39 -18.38
CA ALA A 60 -13.05 -9.09 -18.00
C ALA A 60 -12.41 -8.55 -16.71
N GLY A 61 -11.84 -9.42 -15.86
CA GLY A 61 -11.13 -9.06 -14.65
C GLY A 61 -9.69 -8.59 -14.88
N THR A 62 -9.13 -8.72 -16.08
CA THR A 62 -7.70 -8.48 -16.37
C THR A 62 -7.24 -7.08 -15.97
N LEU A 63 -8.03 -6.04 -16.29
CA LEU A 63 -7.68 -4.66 -15.94
C LEU A 63 -7.66 -4.44 -14.42
N LEU A 64 -8.58 -5.09 -13.69
CA LEU A 64 -8.67 -4.99 -12.24
C LEU A 64 -7.50 -5.74 -11.56
N GLN A 65 -7.08 -6.88 -12.11
CA GLN A 65 -5.88 -7.58 -11.63
C GLN A 65 -4.62 -6.73 -11.84
N ALA A 66 -4.47 -6.14 -13.03
CA ALA A 66 -3.36 -5.23 -13.33
C ALA A 66 -3.35 -4.00 -12.39
N LEU A 67 -4.53 -3.43 -12.10
CA LEU A 67 -4.65 -2.32 -11.16
C LEU A 67 -4.23 -2.73 -9.74
N ALA A 68 -4.66 -3.90 -9.27
CA ALA A 68 -4.28 -4.40 -7.94
C ALA A 68 -2.76 -4.61 -7.81
N GLN A 69 -2.13 -5.20 -8.83
CA GLN A 69 -0.68 -5.35 -8.89
C GLN A 69 0.05 -4.00 -8.96
N PHE A 70 -0.47 -3.06 -9.75
CA PHE A 70 0.06 -1.71 -9.84
C PHE A 70 0.04 -1.00 -8.47
N LEU A 71 -1.05 -1.10 -7.71
CA LEU A 71 -1.16 -0.49 -6.38
C LEU A 71 -0.17 -1.05 -5.36
N LEU A 72 0.33 -2.27 -5.56
CA LEU A 72 1.38 -2.88 -4.73
C LEU A 72 2.77 -2.32 -5.08
N GLN A 73 3.04 -2.10 -6.37
CA GLN A 73 4.35 -1.72 -6.89
C GLN A 73 4.55 -0.21 -7.04
N ARG A 74 3.47 0.58 -7.08
CA ARG A 74 3.56 2.03 -7.31
C ARG A 74 4.50 2.65 -6.29
N GLN A 75 5.42 3.51 -6.73
CA GLN A 75 6.14 4.42 -5.85
C GLN A 75 5.48 5.80 -5.99
N ALA A 76 5.26 6.50 -4.87
CA ALA A 76 4.80 7.89 -4.86
C ALA A 76 5.99 8.85 -4.97
#